data_AF-A0A2E7TQJ3-F1
#
_entry.id   AF-A0A2E7TQJ3-F1
#
_cell.length_a   1.000
_cell.length_b   1.000
_cell.length_c   1.000
_cell.angle_alpha   90.00
_cell.angle_beta   90.00
_cell.angle_gamma   90.00
#
_symmetry.space_group_name_H-M   'P 1'
#
loop_
_entity.id
_entity.type
_entity.pdbx_description
1 polymer ?
#
loop_
_entity_poly.entity_id
_entity_poly.type
_entity_poly.pdbx_seq_one_letter_code
_entity_poly.pdbx_strand_id
1 'polypeptide(L)'
;EKEYDFSFNPDLIVIKIGTNDFGGEMNVPPDMTDSLSFSDAYMEFLQYVTQKNPNAKIVLAVGGGITDFYPIGLKRLSRFKSWVKIIKEIADKEFSNKFGFFEFQPQNPPYGEDWHPTLISQKKFAAEITPYLIEFMKW
;
A
#
# COMPACT_ATOMS: atom_id res chain seq x y z
N GLU A 1 6.02 16.49 22.10
CA GLU A 1 4.81 15.79 21.63
C GLU A 1 4.55 14.58 22.51
N LYS A 2 3.31 14.07 22.56
CA LYS A 2 3.00 12.83 23.30
C LYS A 2 3.23 11.65 22.36
N GLU A 3 4.15 10.77 22.70
CA GLU A 3 4.37 9.53 21.94
C GLU A 3 3.16 8.61 22.07
N TYR A 4 2.86 7.87 20.99
CA TYR A 4 1.84 6.82 21.01
C TYR A 4 2.35 5.61 21.83
N ASP A 5 1.52 5.10 22.72
CA ASP A 5 1.82 3.87 23.46
C ASP A 5 1.50 2.64 22.59
N PHE A 6 2.54 1.89 22.22
CA PHE A 6 2.45 0.67 21.41
C PHE A 6 2.12 -0.59 22.23
N SER A 7 1.47 -0.44 23.39
CA SER A 7 0.98 -1.57 24.20
C SER A 7 -0.12 -2.39 23.50
N PHE A 8 -0.83 -1.80 22.53
CA PHE A 8 -1.70 -2.55 21.63
C PHE A 8 -0.86 -3.35 20.63
N ASN A 9 -1.01 -4.68 20.65
CA ASN A 9 -0.27 -5.61 19.80
C ASN A 9 -1.20 -6.17 18.71
N PRO A 10 -1.20 -5.60 17.49
CA PRO A 10 -2.04 -6.11 16.40
C PRO A 10 -1.54 -7.47 15.87
N ASP A 11 -2.46 -8.38 15.55
CA ASP A 11 -2.12 -9.61 14.82
C ASP A 11 -1.73 -9.33 13.36
N LEU A 12 -2.37 -8.31 12.76
CA LEU A 12 -2.24 -7.94 11.35
C LEU A 12 -2.15 -6.42 11.21
N ILE A 13 -1.23 -5.97 10.36
CA ILE A 13 -1.14 -4.58 9.88
C ILE A 13 -1.29 -4.59 8.36
N VAL A 14 -2.23 -3.79 7.84
CA VAL A 14 -2.40 -3.59 6.39
C VAL A 14 -1.92 -2.19 6.04
N ILE A 15 -0.88 -2.10 5.21
CA ILE A 15 -0.28 -0.84 4.76
C ILE A 15 -0.73 -0.57 3.33
N LYS A 16 -1.55 0.47 3.15
CA LYS A 16 -2.06 0.92 1.83
C LYS A 16 -1.73 2.41 1.60
N ILE A 17 -0.44 2.72 1.54
CA ILE A 17 0.11 4.05 1.27
C ILE A 17 0.91 4.01 -0.04
N GLY A 18 1.09 5.16 -0.69
CA GLY A 18 1.81 5.25 -1.98
C GLY A 18 1.07 6.01 -3.08
N THR A 19 -0.25 6.21 -2.97
CA THR A 19 -1.02 6.86 -4.06
C THR A 19 -0.60 8.31 -4.26
N ASN A 20 -0.29 9.03 -3.18
CA ASN A 20 0.08 10.44 -3.22
C ASN A 20 1.53 10.66 -3.69
N ASP A 21 2.42 9.69 -3.45
CA ASP A 21 3.82 9.71 -3.92
C ASP A 21 3.90 9.80 -5.45
N PHE A 22 2.91 9.22 -6.14
CA PHE A 22 2.73 9.30 -7.59
C PHE A 22 1.82 10.45 -8.01
N GLY A 23 1.43 11.35 -7.10
CA GLY A 23 0.47 12.43 -7.36
C GLY A 23 1.02 13.49 -8.31
N GLY A 24 2.28 13.88 -8.12
CA GLY A 24 2.97 14.89 -8.94
C GLY A 24 3.08 14.52 -10.42
N GLU A 25 3.01 13.22 -10.73
CA GLU A 25 3.05 12.73 -12.11
C GLU A 25 1.83 13.13 -12.94
N MET A 26 0.77 13.61 -12.30
CA MET A 26 -0.43 14.16 -12.95
C MET A 26 -0.24 15.62 -13.42
N ASN A 27 0.88 16.27 -13.08
CA ASN A 27 1.21 17.63 -13.52
C ASN A 27 1.62 17.70 -14.99
N VAL A 28 1.68 18.92 -15.54
CA VAL A 28 2.22 19.21 -16.88
C VAL A 28 3.31 20.28 -16.76
N PRO A 29 4.60 19.95 -16.91
CA PRO A 29 5.15 18.60 -17.13
C PRO A 29 4.99 17.68 -15.90
N PRO A 30 5.02 16.34 -16.07
CA PRO A 30 4.96 15.39 -14.96
C PRO A 30 6.15 15.56 -14.00
N ASP A 31 5.87 15.62 -12.71
CA ASP A 31 6.88 15.50 -11.66
C ASP A 31 7.01 14.03 -11.27
N MET A 32 8.06 13.37 -11.77
CA MET A 32 8.21 11.92 -11.71
C MET A 32 8.64 11.45 -10.33
N THR A 33 7.96 10.43 -9.79
CA THR A 33 8.38 9.81 -8.53
C THR A 33 9.75 9.14 -8.70
N ASP A 34 10.72 9.54 -7.87
CA ASP A 34 12.02 8.89 -7.82
C ASP A 34 11.92 7.52 -7.12
N SER A 35 12.33 6.46 -7.82
CA SER A 35 12.15 5.10 -7.33
C SER A 35 13.02 4.79 -6.11
N LEU A 36 14.20 5.39 -6.03
CA LEU A 36 15.13 5.16 -4.90
C LEU A 36 14.59 5.83 -3.65
N SER A 37 14.26 7.12 -3.73
CA SER A 37 13.68 7.89 -2.63
C SER A 37 12.38 7.24 -2.12
N PHE A 38 11.51 6.78 -3.01
CA PHE A 38 10.30 6.06 -2.63
C PHE A 38 10.63 4.75 -1.90
N SER A 39 11.55 3.94 -2.44
CA SER A 39 11.87 2.62 -1.89
C SER A 39 12.58 2.71 -0.53
N ASP A 40 13.50 3.66 -0.39
CA ASP A 40 14.24 3.89 0.86
C ASP A 40 13.29 4.36 1.96
N ALA A 41 12.44 5.36 1.67
CA ALA A 41 11.45 5.85 2.64
C ALA A 41 10.44 4.76 3.04
N TYR A 42 10.02 3.91 2.09
CA TYR A 42 9.12 2.80 2.40
C TYR A 42 9.82 1.76 3.29
N MET A 43 11.09 1.42 3.02
CA MET A 43 11.87 0.49 3.85
C MET A 43 12.12 1.04 5.25
N GLU A 44 12.45 2.33 5.39
CA GLU A 44 12.57 2.99 6.70
C GLU A 44 11.25 2.94 7.48
N PHE A 45 10.12 3.17 6.79
CA PHE A 45 8.80 3.04 7.40
C PHE A 45 8.51 1.60 7.85
N LEU A 46 8.86 0.59 7.05
CA LEU A 46 8.72 -0.81 7.44
C LEU A 46 9.62 -1.17 8.63
N GLN A 47 10.84 -0.65 8.68
CA GLN A 47 11.71 -0.83 9.84
C GLN A 47 11.06 -0.25 11.10
N TYR A 48 10.48 0.94 11.04
CA TYR A 48 9.74 1.53 12.15
C TYR A 48 8.53 0.67 12.57
N VAL A 49 7.71 0.26 11.60
CA VAL A 49 6.52 -0.56 11.87
C VAL A 49 6.88 -1.90 12.50
N THR A 50 7.89 -2.60 11.97
CA THR A 50 8.33 -3.91 12.48
C THR A 50 8.93 -3.80 13.87
N GLN A 51 9.74 -2.78 14.16
CA GLN A 51 10.29 -2.52 15.50
C GLN A 51 9.20 -2.30 16.54
N LYS A 52 8.15 -1.56 16.19
CA LYS A 52 7.03 -1.28 17.09
C LYS A 52 6.01 -2.42 17.19
N ASN A 53 6.00 -3.34 16.21
CA ASN A 53 5.03 -4.43 16.11
C ASN A 53 5.73 -5.75 15.73
N PRO A 54 6.64 -6.28 16.57
CA PRO A 54 7.51 -7.40 16.20
C PRO A 54 6.77 -8.71 15.88
N ASN A 55 5.55 -8.87 16.40
CA ASN A 55 4.75 -10.08 16.25
C ASN A 55 3.66 -9.98 15.16
N ALA A 56 3.42 -8.79 14.60
CA ALA A 56 2.37 -8.60 13.61
C ALA A 56 2.75 -9.23 12.27
N LYS A 57 1.80 -9.86 11.59
CA LYS A 57 1.94 -10.08 10.14
C LYS A 57 1.62 -8.78 9.41
N ILE A 58 2.29 -8.52 8.30
CA ILE A 58 2.14 -7.24 7.58
C ILE A 58 1.72 -7.52 6.14
N VAL A 59 0.70 -6.84 5.64
CA VAL A 59 0.27 -6.92 4.23
C VAL A 59 0.51 -5.57 3.57
N LEU A 60 1.31 -5.56 2.50
CA LEU A 60 1.50 -4.39 1.66
C LEU A 60 0.45 -4.40 0.55
N ALA A 61 -0.41 -3.39 0.52
CA ALA A 61 -1.52 -3.32 -0.40
C ALA A 61 -1.40 -2.14 -1.37
N VAL A 62 -1.66 -2.40 -2.65
CA VAL A 62 -1.59 -1.41 -3.74
C VAL A 62 -2.90 -1.35 -4.53
N GLY A 63 -3.05 -0.37 -5.41
CA GLY A 63 -4.21 -0.28 -6.30
C GLY A 63 -5.46 0.36 -5.68
N GLY A 64 -6.61 0.08 -6.29
CA GLY A 64 -7.85 0.81 -6.03
C GLY A 64 -7.88 2.13 -6.80
N GLY A 65 -7.38 3.21 -6.19
CA GLY A 65 -7.44 4.56 -6.75
C GLY A 65 -6.37 4.90 -7.79
N ILE A 66 -5.16 4.34 -7.64
CA ILE A 66 -4.06 4.50 -8.61
C ILE A 66 -4.20 3.46 -9.73
N THR A 67 -4.06 3.88 -10.99
CA THR A 67 -4.25 3.02 -12.17
C THR A 67 -3.17 3.28 -13.23
N ASP A 68 -3.10 2.42 -14.25
CA ASP A 68 -2.26 2.64 -15.44
C ASP A 68 -2.97 3.44 -16.55
N PHE A 69 -4.26 3.73 -16.36
CA PHE A 69 -5.06 4.46 -17.34
C PHE A 69 -4.75 5.97 -17.33
N TYR A 70 -4.45 6.54 -16.16
CA TYR A 70 -4.21 7.97 -16.03
C TYR A 70 -3.04 8.31 -15.08
N PRO A 71 -2.12 9.21 -15.50
CA PRO A 71 -1.97 9.76 -16.84
C PRO A 71 -1.51 8.71 -17.86
N ILE A 72 -1.89 8.92 -19.12
CA ILE A 72 -1.58 7.98 -20.21
C ILE A 72 -0.06 7.81 -20.35
N GLY A 73 0.40 6.57 -20.47
CA GLY A 73 1.80 6.25 -20.75
C GLY A 73 2.70 6.13 -19.51
N LEU A 74 2.31 6.67 -18.35
CA LEU A 74 3.17 6.68 -17.16
C LEU A 74 3.15 5.38 -16.34
N LYS A 75 2.17 4.49 -16.58
CA LYS A 75 2.09 3.14 -15.97
C LYS A 75 2.28 3.16 -14.44
N ARG A 76 1.60 4.08 -13.78
CA ARG A 76 1.73 4.40 -12.34
C ARG A 76 1.50 3.19 -11.45
N LEU A 77 0.39 2.48 -11.62
CA LEU A 77 0.09 1.29 -10.81
C LEU A 77 1.11 0.19 -11.06
N SER A 78 1.50 -0.04 -12.32
CA SER A 78 2.50 -1.07 -12.64
C SER A 78 3.87 -0.79 -12.01
N ARG A 79 4.35 0.47 -12.06
CA ARG A 79 5.60 0.88 -11.39
C ARG A 79 5.49 0.75 -9.88
N PHE A 80 4.45 1.34 -9.28
CA PHE A 80 4.20 1.26 -7.84
C PHE A 80 4.16 -0.19 -7.36
N LYS A 81 3.40 -1.06 -8.04
CA LYS A 81 3.34 -2.49 -7.75
C LYS A 81 4.70 -3.16 -7.82
N SER A 82 5.47 -2.87 -8.87
CA SER A 82 6.80 -3.47 -9.04
C SER A 82 7.73 -3.09 -7.88
N TRP A 83 7.73 -1.82 -7.47
CA TRP A 83 8.59 -1.35 -6.39
C TRP A 83 8.18 -1.96 -5.04
N VAL A 84 6.88 -1.96 -4.71
CA VAL A 84 6.39 -2.57 -3.46
C VAL A 84 6.65 -4.07 -3.40
N LYS A 85 6.62 -4.79 -4.52
CA LYS A 85 7.00 -6.21 -4.56
C LYS A 85 8.49 -6.42 -4.25
N ILE A 86 9.37 -5.60 -4.81
CA ILE A 86 10.82 -5.66 -4.51
C ILE A 86 11.07 -5.32 -3.05
N ILE A 87 10.43 -4.26 -2.53
CA ILE A 87 10.48 -3.87 -1.12
C ILE A 87 10.04 -5.03 -0.21
N LYS A 88 8.93 -5.70 -0.55
CA LYS A 88 8.46 -6.89 0.17
C LYS A 88 9.50 -8.02 0.18
N GLU A 89 10.13 -8.32 -0.96
CA GLU A 89 11.16 -9.36 -1.08
C GLU A 89 12.42 -9.06 -0.25
N ILE A 90 12.76 -7.78 -0.11
CA ILE A 90 13.84 -7.32 0.77
C ILE A 90 13.40 -7.44 2.23
N ALA A 91 12.22 -6.93 2.57
CA ALA A 91 11.64 -6.98 3.91
C ALA A 91 11.49 -8.42 4.46
N ASP A 92 11.11 -9.39 3.62
CA ASP A 92 11.04 -10.82 3.99
C ASP A 92 12.40 -11.40 4.44
N LYS A 93 13.51 -10.82 3.97
CA LYS A 93 14.87 -11.26 4.31
C LYS A 93 15.44 -10.51 5.51
N GLU A 94 15.05 -9.24 5.66
CA GLU A 94 15.61 -8.34 6.67
C GLU A 94 14.85 -8.36 8.00
N PHE A 95 13.54 -8.61 7.97
CA PHE A 95 12.70 -8.58 9.17
C PHE A 95 12.11 -9.95 9.50
N SER A 96 11.87 -10.21 10.79
CA SER A 96 11.26 -11.45 11.27
C SER A 96 9.76 -11.54 10.99
N ASN A 97 9.10 -10.41 10.69
CA ASN A 97 7.67 -10.37 10.39
C ASN A 97 7.37 -11.14 9.08
N LYS A 98 6.18 -11.73 9.01
CA LYS A 98 5.69 -12.34 7.76
C LYS A 98 5.03 -11.26 6.90
N PHE A 99 5.49 -11.08 5.66
CA PHE A 99 4.89 -10.13 4.72
C PHE A 99 3.97 -10.81 3.69
N GLY A 100 2.81 -10.21 3.49
CA GLY A 100 1.87 -10.47 2.40
C GLY A 100 1.85 -9.31 1.40
N PHE A 101 1.27 -9.56 0.23
CA PHE A 101 1.07 -8.56 -0.81
C PHE A 101 -0.33 -8.70 -1.39
N PHE A 102 -1.03 -7.58 -1.56
CA PHE A 102 -2.37 -7.55 -2.14
C PHE A 102 -2.52 -6.41 -3.15
N GLU A 103 -3.15 -6.67 -4.29
CA GLU A 103 -3.47 -5.67 -5.30
C GLU A 103 -4.99 -5.56 -5.41
N PHE A 104 -5.54 -4.42 -4.99
CA PHE A 104 -6.94 -4.10 -5.21
C PHE A 104 -7.20 -3.87 -6.70
N GLN A 105 -8.35 -4.33 -7.17
CA GLN A 105 -8.80 -3.98 -8.51
C GLN A 105 -9.04 -2.46 -8.61
N PRO A 106 -8.86 -1.84 -9.79
CA PRO A 106 -9.19 -0.44 -9.99
C PRO A 106 -10.63 -0.13 -9.60
N GLN A 107 -10.85 0.97 -8.87
CA GLN A 107 -12.21 1.47 -8.67
C GLN A 107 -12.84 1.87 -10.01
N ASN A 108 -14.16 1.80 -10.06
CA ASN A 108 -14.96 2.19 -11.23
C ASN A 108 -16.02 3.21 -10.80
N PRO A 109 -16.56 4.03 -11.74
CA PRO A 109 -17.63 4.97 -11.43
C PRO A 109 -18.86 4.27 -10.80
N PRO A 110 -19.64 4.96 -9.96
CA PRO A 110 -19.45 6.36 -9.54
C PRO A 110 -18.30 6.53 -8.55
N TYR A 111 -17.63 7.69 -8.62
CA TYR A 111 -16.61 8.12 -7.66
C TYR A 111 -17.21 9.08 -6.63
N GLY A 112 -16.56 9.16 -5.46
CA GLY A 112 -16.80 10.22 -4.49
C GLY A 112 -16.08 11.52 -4.88
N GLU A 113 -15.99 12.44 -3.92
CA GLU A 113 -15.30 13.72 -4.08
C GLU A 113 -13.83 13.51 -4.49
N ASP A 114 -13.35 14.33 -5.41
CA ASP A 114 -11.97 14.28 -5.93
C ASP A 114 -11.53 12.86 -6.32
N TRP A 115 -12.45 12.12 -6.95
CA TRP A 115 -12.21 10.76 -7.44
C TRP A 115 -11.97 9.73 -6.34
N HIS A 116 -12.29 10.03 -5.09
CA HIS A 116 -12.10 9.09 -3.99
C HIS A 116 -13.10 7.92 -4.05
N PRO A 117 -12.78 6.77 -3.43
CA PRO A 117 -13.71 5.64 -3.34
C PRO A 117 -15.01 6.01 -2.63
N THR A 118 -16.15 5.68 -3.23
CA THR A 118 -17.46 5.76 -2.56
C THR A 118 -17.60 4.68 -1.50
N LEU A 119 -18.67 4.74 -0.67
CA LEU A 119 -19.04 3.64 0.22
C LEU A 119 -19.20 2.30 -0.53
N ILE A 120 -19.72 2.32 -1.76
CA ILE A 120 -19.87 1.12 -2.59
C ILE A 120 -18.49 0.57 -2.97
N SER A 121 -17.56 1.44 -3.40
CA SER A 121 -16.19 1.04 -3.73
C SER A 121 -15.45 0.50 -2.51
N GLN A 122 -15.61 1.12 -1.33
CA GLN A 122 -15.01 0.63 -0.08
C GLN A 122 -15.55 -0.74 0.34
N LYS A 123 -16.86 -1.00 0.19
CA LYS A 123 -17.45 -2.32 0.43
C LYS A 123 -16.88 -3.39 -0.52
N LYS A 124 -16.64 -3.02 -1.79
CA LYS A 124 -15.98 -3.92 -2.76
C LYS A 124 -14.54 -4.22 -2.35
N PHE A 125 -13.76 -3.20 -1.99
CA PHE A 125 -12.40 -3.40 -1.49
C PHE A 125 -12.36 -4.30 -0.26
N ALA A 126 -13.26 -4.10 0.71
CA ALA A 126 -13.37 -5.00 1.85
C ALA A 126 -13.65 -6.44 1.39
N ALA A 127 -14.63 -6.65 0.50
CA ALA A 127 -14.95 -7.97 -0.04
C ALA A 127 -13.79 -8.61 -0.85
N GLU A 128 -12.94 -7.80 -1.49
CA GLU A 128 -11.75 -8.26 -2.22
C GLU A 128 -10.64 -8.73 -1.27
N ILE A 129 -10.28 -7.93 -0.27
CA ILE A 129 -9.11 -8.23 0.58
C ILE A 129 -9.44 -9.20 1.72
N THR A 130 -10.68 -9.22 2.24
CA THR A 130 -11.04 -10.05 3.40
C THR A 130 -10.74 -11.55 3.20
N PRO A 131 -11.11 -12.20 2.08
CA PRO A 131 -10.77 -13.61 1.87
C PRO A 131 -9.26 -13.88 1.89
N TYR A 132 -8.48 -12.98 1.27
CA TYR A 132 -7.02 -13.06 1.29
C TYR A 132 -6.46 -12.96 2.71
N LEU A 133 -6.98 -12.03 3.53
CA LEU A 133 -6.53 -11.87 4.91
C LEU A 133 -6.88 -13.09 5.76
N ILE A 134 -8.07 -13.65 5.59
CA ILE A 134 -8.48 -14.89 6.28
C ILE A 134 -7.49 -16.01 5.99
N GLU A 135 -7.13 -16.23 4.73
CA GLU A 135 -6.15 -17.24 4.32
C GLU A 135 -4.74 -16.94 4.87
N PHE A 136 -4.26 -15.71 4.71
CA PHE A 136 -2.92 -15.30 5.13
C PHE A 136 -2.74 -15.36 6.66
N MET A 137 -3.78 -14.99 7.39
CA MET A 137 -3.81 -15.01 8.84
C MET A 137 -4.08 -16.39 9.42
N LYS A 138 -4.80 -17.25 8.68
CA LYS A 138 -5.45 -18.47 9.18
C LYS A 138 -6.53 -18.16 10.22
N TRP A 139 -7.38 -17.19 9.91
CA TRP A 139 -8.55 -16.82 10.71
C TRP A 139 -9.77 -17.69 10.39
#